data_AF-E0PN88-F1
#
_entry.id   AF-E0PN88-F1
#
_cell.length_a   1.000
_cell.length_b   1.000
_cell.length_c   1.000
_cell.angle_alpha   90.00
_cell.angle_beta   90.00
_cell.angle_gamma   90.00
#
_symmetry.space_group_name_H-M   'P 1'
#
loop_
_entity.id
_entity.type
_entity.pdbx_description
1 polymer ?
#
loop_
_entity_poly.entity_id
_entity_poly.type
_entity_poly.pdbx_seq_one_letter_code
_entity_poly.pdbx_strand_id
1 'polypeptide(L)'
;ALVDADSDALVLADSDALVDADSEADVLADSDALVLADSEALVLADSEADVLADSEALVDADSEADVLADSEADVDADSEADVLADSDALVDADSEADVLADSEADVLADSDADVDADSDADVLADSDALVLADSEALVDADSDADVLADSDALVDADSDADVLAEADALVDADSEALVLADSDALVDADSEALVLADSDALVDADSEADVLADSDALVDADSDALVDADSEADVLADSEALVDADSEADVDAD
;
A
#
# COMPACT_ATOMS: atom_id res chain seq x y z
N ALA A 1 -22.71 24.77 14.84
CA ALA A 1 -22.81 26.23 14.74
C ALA A 1 -22.69 26.67 13.28
N LEU A 2 -22.95 27.95 12.95
CA LEU A 2 -22.59 28.53 11.64
C LEU A 2 -21.62 29.69 11.91
N VAL A 3 -20.42 29.63 11.35
CA VAL A 3 -19.37 30.65 11.54
C VAL A 3 -18.74 30.98 10.19
N ASP A 4 -18.78 32.27 9.85
CA ASP A 4 -18.01 32.83 8.74
C ASP A 4 -16.98 33.82 9.37
N ALA A 5 -15.69 33.60 9.14
CA ALA A 5 -14.61 34.41 9.71
C ALA A 5 -13.66 34.95 8.62
N ASP A 6 -13.44 36.27 8.59
CA ASP A 6 -12.46 36.91 7.68
C ASP A 6 -10.97 36.60 8.05
N SER A 7 -10.73 35.70 9.01
CA SER A 7 -9.43 35.30 9.60
C SER A 7 -9.70 34.01 10.40
N ASP A 8 -9.11 33.84 11.58
CA ASP A 8 -9.24 32.63 12.39
C ASP A 8 -10.68 32.41 12.93
N ALA A 9 -11.17 31.17 12.81
CA ALA A 9 -12.43 30.69 13.39
C ALA A 9 -12.16 29.70 14.53
N LEU A 10 -12.75 29.94 15.70
CA LEU A 10 -12.78 28.96 16.80
C LEU A 10 -14.23 28.57 17.09
N VAL A 11 -14.60 27.32 16.84
CA VAL A 11 -15.98 26.85 16.93
C VAL A 11 -16.09 25.70 17.91
N LEU A 12 -17.00 25.86 18.87
CA LEU A 12 -17.42 24.81 19.79
C LEU A 12 -18.92 24.60 19.61
N ALA A 13 -19.33 23.42 19.16
CA ALA A 13 -20.72 23.12 18.88
C ALA A 13 -21.14 21.79 19.54
N ASP A 14 -22.20 21.82 20.35
CA ASP A 14 -22.81 20.60 20.91
C ASP A 14 -23.61 19.79 19.85
N SER A 15 -23.45 20.08 18.56
CA SER A 15 -24.17 19.54 17.39
C SER A 15 -23.39 19.97 16.13
N ASP A 16 -23.98 19.81 14.94
CA ASP A 16 -23.31 20.07 13.65
C ASP A 16 -22.66 21.47 13.56
N ALA A 17 -21.42 21.56 13.07
CA ALA A 17 -20.66 22.78 12.84
C ALA A 17 -20.40 23.02 11.34
N LEU A 18 -20.76 24.20 10.83
CA LEU A 18 -20.34 24.68 9.51
C LEU A 18 -19.45 25.91 9.69
N VAL A 19 -18.22 25.83 9.20
CA VAL A 19 -17.18 26.85 9.38
C VAL A 19 -16.56 27.21 8.04
N ASP A 20 -16.47 28.51 7.78
CA ASP A 20 -15.81 29.11 6.63
C ASP A 20 -14.82 30.17 7.16
N ALA A 21 -13.52 29.93 6.97
CA ALA A 21 -12.44 30.76 7.48
C ALA A 21 -11.40 31.10 6.40
N ASP A 22 -11.12 32.39 6.21
CA ASP A 22 -10.08 32.88 5.28
C ASP A 22 -8.63 32.57 5.76
N SER A 23 -8.44 31.79 6.83
CA SER A 23 -7.10 31.45 7.36
C SER A 23 -7.11 30.12 8.14
N GLU A 24 -7.36 30.18 9.46
CA GLU A 24 -7.31 29.01 10.35
C GLU A 24 -8.72 28.67 10.87
N ALA A 25 -9.08 27.39 10.93
CA ALA A 25 -10.33 26.93 11.53
C ALA A 25 -10.08 25.83 12.57
N ASP A 26 -10.31 26.15 13.86
CA ASP A 26 -10.35 25.14 14.92
C ASP A 26 -11.81 24.81 15.26
N VAL A 27 -12.22 23.57 15.03
CA VAL A 27 -13.60 23.11 15.20
C VAL A 27 -13.67 21.92 16.13
N LEU A 28 -14.45 22.05 17.20
CA LEU A 28 -14.88 20.92 18.05
C LEU A 28 -16.39 20.76 17.93
N ALA A 29 -16.85 19.64 17.38
CA ALA A 29 -18.26 19.32 17.22
C ALA A 29 -18.61 17.98 17.87
N ASP A 30 -19.64 17.96 18.73
CA ASP A 30 -20.17 16.70 19.31
C ASP A 30 -21.01 15.88 18.26
N SER A 31 -20.89 16.21 16.98
CA SER A 31 -21.58 15.59 15.82
C SER A 31 -20.78 16.00 14.57
N ASP A 32 -21.44 16.32 13.47
CA ASP A 32 -20.77 16.54 12.18
C ASP A 32 -20.06 17.91 12.08
N ALA A 33 -18.93 17.96 11.39
CA ALA A 33 -18.19 19.19 11.10
C ALA A 33 -17.92 19.35 9.60
N LEU A 34 -18.40 20.45 9.00
CA LEU A 34 -18.00 20.87 7.65
C LEU A 34 -17.13 22.12 7.75
N VAL A 35 -15.87 22.01 7.33
CA VAL A 35 -14.87 23.06 7.49
C VAL A 35 -14.25 23.43 6.15
N LEU A 36 -14.27 24.73 5.86
CA LEU A 36 -13.53 25.33 4.75
C LEU A 36 -12.50 26.30 5.33
N ALA A 37 -11.22 26.07 5.03
CA ALA A 37 -10.12 26.92 5.46
C ALA A 37 -9.15 27.23 4.30
N ASP A 38 -8.86 28.52 4.07
CA ASP A 38 -7.85 28.96 3.08
C ASP A 38 -6.39 28.66 3.53
N SER A 39 -6.17 28.05 4.70
CA SER A 39 -4.82 27.62 5.13
C SER A 39 -4.86 26.36 5.97
N GLU A 40 -5.30 26.45 7.23
CA GLU A 40 -5.20 25.33 8.18
C GLU A 40 -6.57 25.00 8.78
N ALA A 41 -6.93 23.72 8.81
CA ALA A 41 -8.14 23.23 9.45
C ALA A 41 -7.79 22.18 10.51
N LEU A 42 -8.19 22.43 11.76
CA LEU A 42 -8.06 21.51 12.88
C LEU A 42 -9.46 21.09 13.33
N VAL A 43 -9.85 19.85 13.05
CA VAL A 43 -11.23 19.38 13.26
C VAL A 43 -11.27 18.17 14.17
N LEU A 44 -12.06 18.27 15.24
CA LEU A 44 -12.44 17.13 16.06
C LEU A 44 -13.97 16.96 16.01
N ALA A 45 -14.43 15.80 15.56
CA ALA A 45 -15.84 15.48 15.40
C ALA A 45 -16.21 14.11 16.01
N ASP A 46 -17.23 14.05 16.87
CA ASP A 46 -17.75 12.77 17.42
C ASP A 46 -18.52 11.93 16.36
N SER A 47 -18.61 12.39 15.11
CA SER A 47 -19.29 11.71 14.00
C SER A 47 -18.50 11.86 12.69
N GLU A 48 -18.94 12.76 11.81
CA GLU A 48 -18.43 12.94 10.45
C GLU A 48 -17.64 14.27 10.36
N ALA A 49 -16.52 14.29 9.65
CA ALA A 49 -15.76 15.50 9.37
C ALA A 49 -15.47 15.64 7.86
N ASP A 50 -16.07 16.65 7.21
CA ASP A 50 -15.71 17.04 5.84
C ASP A 50 -14.83 18.29 5.90
N VAL A 51 -13.58 18.19 5.44
CA VAL A 51 -12.60 19.27 5.54
C VAL A 51 -12.00 19.60 4.19
N LEU A 52 -12.08 20.87 3.79
CA LEU A 52 -11.33 21.42 2.65
C LEU A 52 -10.33 22.46 3.15
N ALA A 53 -9.04 22.20 2.97
CA ALA A 53 -7.97 23.10 3.34
C ALA A 53 -7.01 23.39 2.18
N ASP A 54 -6.71 24.67 1.92
CA ASP A 54 -5.73 25.07 0.89
C ASP A 54 -4.27 24.78 1.32
N SER A 55 -4.00 24.26 2.53
CA SER A 55 -2.64 23.86 2.93
C SER A 55 -2.65 22.62 3.82
N GLU A 56 -3.07 22.72 5.08
CA GLU A 56 -2.97 21.62 6.05
C GLU A 56 -4.34 21.30 6.66
N ALA A 57 -4.69 20.02 6.71
CA ALA A 57 -5.87 19.52 7.42
C ALA A 57 -5.44 18.47 8.45
N LEU A 58 -5.72 18.73 9.73
CA LEU A 58 -5.61 17.74 10.80
C LEU A 58 -7.03 17.39 11.29
N VAL A 59 -7.45 16.14 11.06
CA VAL A 59 -8.82 15.69 11.32
C VAL A 59 -8.80 14.46 12.21
N ASP A 60 -9.58 14.49 13.28
CA ASP A 60 -9.85 13.33 14.13
C ASP A 60 -11.37 13.20 14.26
N ALA A 61 -11.89 12.06 13.78
CA ALA A 61 -13.32 11.77 13.67
C ALA A 61 -13.66 10.37 14.24
N ASP A 62 -14.61 10.30 15.18
CA ASP A 62 -15.09 9.04 15.77
C ASP A 62 -15.86 8.15 14.76
N SER A 63 -16.00 8.53 13.49
CA SER A 63 -16.63 7.68 12.46
C SER A 63 -16.03 7.89 11.06
N GLU A 64 -16.35 8.99 10.39
CA GLU A 64 -15.99 9.18 8.96
C GLU A 64 -15.26 10.51 8.79
N ALA A 65 -14.19 10.52 8.00
CA ALA A 65 -13.43 11.72 7.65
C ALA A 65 -13.21 11.82 6.13
N ASP A 66 -13.75 12.87 5.52
CA ASP A 66 -13.53 13.24 4.11
C ASP A 66 -12.62 14.48 4.06
N VAL A 67 -11.38 14.33 3.63
CA VAL A 67 -10.36 15.40 3.69
C VAL A 67 -9.76 15.69 2.32
N LEU A 68 -9.87 16.94 1.87
CA LEU A 68 -9.14 17.46 0.71
C LEU A 68 -8.16 18.55 1.16
N ALA A 69 -6.87 18.31 0.95
CA ALA A 69 -5.80 19.25 1.26
C ALA A 69 -4.90 19.53 0.05
N ASP A 70 -4.66 20.81 -0.26
CA ASP A 70 -3.71 21.23 -1.32
C ASP A 70 -2.22 21.00 -0.91
N SER A 71 -1.93 20.50 0.29
CA SER A 71 -0.57 20.08 0.66
C SER A 71 -0.61 18.84 1.55
N GLU A 72 -1.01 18.98 2.82
CA GLU A 72 -0.85 17.92 3.82
C GLU A 72 -2.19 17.55 4.46
N ALA A 73 -2.44 16.26 4.60
CA ALA A 73 -3.56 15.74 5.36
C ALA A 73 -3.06 14.73 6.42
N ASP A 74 -3.50 14.91 7.67
CA ASP A 74 -3.30 13.98 8.79
C ASP A 74 -4.67 13.63 9.34
N VAL A 75 -5.10 12.38 9.13
CA VAL A 75 -6.48 11.94 9.36
C VAL A 75 -6.50 10.70 10.25
N ASP A 76 -7.23 10.81 11.36
CA ASP A 76 -7.53 9.72 12.28
C ASP A 76 -9.05 9.48 12.26
N ALA A 77 -9.48 8.28 11.85
CA ALA A 77 -10.88 7.92 11.75
C ALA A 77 -11.18 6.54 12.34
N ASP A 78 -12.13 6.49 13.29
CA ASP A 78 -12.57 5.24 13.95
C ASP A 78 -13.32 4.28 12.98
N SER A 79 -13.58 4.66 11.72
CA SER A 79 -14.20 3.76 10.73
C SER A 79 -13.70 3.98 9.29
N GLU A 80 -14.01 5.11 8.65
CA GLU A 80 -13.69 5.33 7.23
C GLU A 80 -12.94 6.67 7.04
N ALA A 81 -11.86 6.65 6.27
CA ALA A 81 -11.11 7.85 5.87
C ALA A 81 -10.97 7.91 4.34
N ASP A 82 -11.43 9.01 3.72
CA ASP A 82 -11.20 9.36 2.30
C ASP A 82 -10.33 10.62 2.27
N VAL A 83 -9.09 10.47 1.80
CA VAL A 83 -8.07 11.52 1.87
C VAL A 83 -7.46 11.80 0.50
N LEU A 84 -7.60 13.04 0.04
CA LEU A 84 -6.90 13.54 -1.14
C LEU A 84 -5.92 14.65 -0.74
N ALA A 85 -4.63 14.42 -0.96
CA ALA A 85 -3.58 15.38 -0.68
C ALA A 85 -2.69 15.64 -1.91
N ASP A 86 -2.45 16.92 -2.25
CA ASP A 86 -1.53 17.31 -3.33
C ASP A 86 -0.03 17.10 -2.95
N SER A 87 0.29 16.70 -1.72
CA SER A 87 1.66 16.33 -1.31
C SER A 87 1.65 15.10 -0.41
N ASP A 88 1.50 15.26 0.90
CA ASP A 88 1.66 14.15 1.85
C ASP A 88 0.32 13.82 2.54
N ALA A 89 0.01 12.53 2.64
CA ALA A 89 -1.15 12.01 3.36
C ALA A 89 -0.71 11.01 4.44
N LEU A 90 -1.11 11.27 5.68
CA LEU A 90 -0.98 10.35 6.82
C LEU A 90 -2.38 9.95 7.26
N VAL A 91 -2.70 8.66 7.18
CA VAL A 91 -4.05 8.15 7.50
C VAL A 91 -3.96 6.98 8.48
N ASP A 92 -4.71 7.09 9.58
CA ASP A 92 -4.96 6.01 10.54
C ASP A 92 -6.48 5.75 10.57
N ALA A 93 -6.90 4.58 10.09
CA ALA A 93 -8.30 4.20 9.99
C ALA A 93 -8.58 2.84 10.67
N ASP A 94 -9.53 2.81 11.59
CA ASP A 94 -9.92 1.57 12.30
C ASP A 94 -10.69 0.57 11.40
N SER A 95 -11.01 0.91 10.13
CA SER A 95 -11.60 -0.04 9.16
C SER A 95 -11.13 0.19 7.72
N GLU A 96 -11.63 1.21 7.01
CA GLU A 96 -11.33 1.41 5.59
C GLU A 96 -10.60 2.75 5.36
N ALA A 97 -9.53 2.73 4.57
CA ALA A 97 -8.80 3.92 4.12
C ALA A 97 -8.71 3.97 2.59
N ASP A 98 -9.14 5.09 1.99
CA ASP A 98 -8.96 5.43 0.57
C ASP A 98 -8.08 6.69 0.50
N VAL A 99 -6.87 6.57 -0.04
CA VAL A 99 -5.86 7.63 0.00
C VAL A 99 -5.29 7.87 -1.40
N LEU A 100 -5.45 9.11 -1.88
CA LEU A 100 -4.72 9.59 -3.07
C LEU A 100 -3.74 10.70 -2.66
N ALA A 101 -2.46 10.49 -2.91
CA ALA A 101 -1.41 11.46 -2.63
C ALA A 101 -0.54 11.75 -3.87
N ASP A 102 -0.35 13.03 -4.20
CA ASP A 102 0.54 13.42 -5.32
C ASP A 102 2.05 13.24 -4.96
N SER A 103 2.39 12.88 -3.72
CA SER A 103 3.77 12.57 -3.30
C SER A 103 3.86 11.35 -2.38
N GLU A 104 3.77 11.52 -1.06
CA GLU A 104 3.98 10.43 -0.08
C GLU A 104 2.65 10.05 0.59
N ALA A 105 2.37 8.75 0.71
CA ALA A 105 1.24 8.23 1.47
C ALA A 105 1.71 7.23 2.53
N ASP A 106 1.45 7.52 3.81
CA ASP A 106 1.59 6.54 4.90
C ASP A 106 0.19 6.19 5.44
N VAL A 107 -0.19 4.92 5.33
CA VAL A 107 -1.56 4.45 5.66
C VAL A 107 -1.51 3.27 6.64
N LEU A 108 -2.27 3.39 7.72
CA LEU A 108 -2.57 2.33 8.66
C LEU A 108 -4.07 2.04 8.62
N ALA A 109 -4.46 0.82 8.28
CA ALA A 109 -5.86 0.39 8.26
C ALA A 109 -6.07 -0.91 9.05
N ASP A 110 -6.98 -0.91 10.03
CA ASP A 110 -7.39 -2.13 10.77
C ASP A 110 -8.29 -3.07 9.92
N SER A 111 -8.58 -2.72 8.66
CA SER A 111 -9.13 -3.65 7.65
C SER A 111 -8.51 -3.41 6.28
N ASP A 112 -9.19 -2.69 5.37
CA ASP A 112 -8.80 -2.60 3.97
C ASP A 112 -8.18 -1.23 3.66
N ALA A 113 -7.11 -1.20 2.87
CA ALA A 113 -6.45 0.01 2.40
C ALA A 113 -6.39 0.05 0.85
N ASP A 114 -6.85 1.16 0.25
CA ASP A 114 -6.69 1.48 -1.18
C ASP A 114 -5.85 2.77 -1.28
N VAL A 115 -4.63 2.65 -1.82
CA VAL A 115 -3.63 3.73 -1.84
C VAL A 115 -3.09 3.94 -3.24
N ASP A 116 -3.12 5.18 -3.72
CA ASP A 116 -2.50 5.61 -4.98
C ASP A 116 -1.62 6.83 -4.71
N ALA A 117 -0.30 6.64 -4.87
CA ALA A 117 0.72 7.63 -4.61
C ALA A 117 1.57 7.91 -5.86
N ASP A 118 1.68 9.17 -6.27
CA ASP A 118 2.55 9.61 -7.38
C ASP A 118 4.06 9.55 -7.02
N SER A 119 4.42 9.14 -5.79
CA SER A 119 5.79 8.77 -5.41
C SER A 119 5.82 7.51 -4.54
N ASP A 120 5.97 7.64 -3.22
CA ASP A 120 6.22 6.51 -2.31
C ASP A 120 4.96 6.21 -1.48
N ALA A 121 4.68 4.92 -1.27
CA ALA A 121 3.58 4.44 -0.42
C ALA A 121 4.08 3.47 0.65
N ASP A 122 3.73 3.71 1.92
CA ASP A 122 3.94 2.81 3.07
C ASP A 122 2.58 2.43 3.66
N VAL A 123 2.19 1.16 3.53
CA VAL A 123 0.84 0.68 3.85
C VAL A 123 0.91 -0.52 4.79
N LEU A 124 0.27 -0.40 5.95
CA LEU A 124 -0.02 -1.55 6.84
C LEU A 124 -1.54 -1.77 6.91
N ALA A 125 -2.00 -2.96 6.52
CA ALA A 125 -3.42 -3.33 6.54
C ALA A 125 -3.66 -4.65 7.30
N ASP A 126 -4.58 -4.65 8.27
CA ASP A 126 -4.99 -5.86 9.01
C ASP A 126 -5.90 -6.79 8.16
N SER A 127 -6.20 -6.43 6.91
CA SER A 127 -6.87 -7.26 5.89
C SER A 127 -6.23 -7.07 4.52
N ASP A 128 -6.94 -6.51 3.54
CA ASP A 128 -6.46 -6.44 2.15
C ASP A 128 -5.82 -5.08 1.85
N ALA A 129 -4.72 -5.09 1.10
CA ALA A 129 -4.03 -3.87 0.64
C ALA A 129 -3.99 -3.80 -0.89
N LEU A 130 -4.50 -2.69 -1.46
CA LEU A 130 -4.36 -2.34 -2.86
C LEU A 130 -3.46 -1.10 -2.98
N VAL A 131 -2.28 -1.25 -3.58
CA VAL A 131 -1.28 -0.15 -3.62
C VAL A 131 -0.80 0.12 -5.04
N LEU A 132 -0.90 1.38 -5.45
CA LEU A 132 -0.30 1.94 -6.66
C LEU A 132 0.74 2.98 -6.26
N ALA A 133 1.99 2.79 -6.67
CA ALA A 133 3.06 3.75 -6.41
C ALA A 133 3.89 4.04 -7.68
N ASP A 134 4.05 5.31 -8.03
CA ASP A 134 4.90 5.74 -9.15
C ASP A 134 6.42 5.64 -8.80
N SER A 135 6.77 5.30 -7.55
CA SER A 135 8.14 5.02 -7.08
C SER A 135 8.21 3.77 -6.21
N GLU A 136 8.44 3.87 -4.90
CA GLU A 136 8.60 2.71 -4.01
C GLU A 136 7.27 2.35 -3.32
N ALA A 137 6.95 1.06 -3.24
CA ALA A 137 5.83 0.54 -2.46
C ALA A 137 6.33 -0.37 -1.34
N LEU A 138 5.95 -0.06 -0.09
CA LEU A 138 6.15 -0.89 1.10
C LEU A 138 4.79 -1.33 1.62
N VAL A 139 4.50 -2.63 1.58
CA VAL A 139 3.18 -3.16 1.93
C VAL A 139 3.32 -4.33 2.90
N ASP A 140 2.57 -4.26 3.99
CA ASP A 140 2.39 -5.33 4.99
C ASP A 140 0.88 -5.57 5.14
N ALA A 141 0.40 -6.76 4.75
CA ALA A 141 -1.01 -7.12 4.77
C ALA A 141 -1.25 -8.44 5.52
N ASP A 142 -2.14 -8.42 6.53
CA ASP A 142 -2.56 -9.62 7.27
C ASP A 142 -3.47 -10.56 6.42
N SER A 143 -3.81 -10.17 5.18
CA SER A 143 -4.51 -11.00 4.20
C SER A 143 -3.87 -10.88 2.80
N ASP A 144 -4.57 -10.31 1.81
CA ASP A 144 -4.09 -10.27 0.43
C ASP A 144 -3.46 -8.91 0.09
N ALA A 145 -2.39 -8.91 -0.71
CA ALA A 145 -1.72 -7.69 -1.18
C ALA A 145 -1.65 -7.64 -2.72
N ASP A 146 -2.26 -6.64 -3.34
CA ASP A 146 -2.10 -6.32 -4.77
C ASP A 146 -1.26 -5.04 -4.92
N VAL A 147 -0.04 -5.15 -5.47
CA VAL A 147 0.91 -4.04 -5.52
C VAL A 147 1.41 -3.77 -6.94
N LEU A 148 1.30 -2.51 -7.38
CA LEU A 148 1.91 -2.01 -8.61
C LEU A 148 2.89 -0.88 -8.29
N ALA A 149 4.17 -1.08 -8.60
CA ALA A 149 5.22 -0.09 -8.40
C ALA A 149 6.01 0.20 -9.69
N ASP A 150 6.15 1.48 -10.05
CA ASP A 150 7.01 1.92 -11.17
C ASP A 150 8.51 1.91 -10.81
N SER A 151 8.87 1.51 -9.59
CA SER A 151 10.24 1.18 -9.20
C SER A 151 10.29 -0.10 -8.36
N ASP A 152 10.57 -0.01 -7.06
CA ASP A 152 10.80 -1.17 -6.21
C ASP A 152 9.55 -1.48 -5.38
N ALA A 153 9.23 -2.77 -5.22
CA ALA A 153 8.14 -3.24 -4.37
C ALA A 153 8.66 -4.17 -3.27
N LEU A 154 8.35 -3.86 -2.00
CA LEU A 154 8.56 -4.75 -0.85
C LEU A 154 7.21 -5.13 -0.27
N VAL A 155 6.86 -6.41 -0.34
CA VAL A 155 5.53 -6.92 0.05
C VAL A 155 5.67 -8.08 1.02
N ASP A 156 4.96 -7.99 2.14
CA ASP A 156 4.75 -9.05 3.13
C ASP A 156 3.24 -9.31 3.23
N ALA A 157 2.80 -10.54 2.95
CA ALA A 157 1.38 -10.91 2.95
C ALA A 157 1.13 -12.23 3.69
N ASP A 158 0.26 -12.21 4.69
CA ASP A 158 -0.16 -13.40 5.46
C ASP A 158 -1.07 -14.35 4.63
N SER A 159 -1.42 -13.99 3.39
CA SER A 159 -2.12 -14.85 2.43
C SER A 159 -1.49 -14.76 1.03
N ASP A 160 -2.16 -14.14 0.06
CA ASP A 160 -1.70 -14.09 -1.33
C ASP A 160 -1.09 -12.72 -1.68
N ALA A 161 -0.01 -12.71 -2.47
CA ALA A 161 0.66 -11.50 -2.95
C ALA A 161 0.76 -11.45 -4.48
N ASP A 162 0.14 -10.44 -5.10
CA ASP A 162 0.22 -10.15 -6.53
C ASP A 162 1.04 -8.86 -6.75
N VAL A 163 2.26 -8.98 -7.27
CA VAL A 163 3.23 -7.87 -7.35
C VAL A 163 3.71 -7.63 -8.77
N LEU A 164 3.56 -6.40 -9.27
CA LEU A 164 4.18 -5.91 -10.50
C LEU A 164 5.15 -4.75 -10.20
N ALA A 165 6.44 -4.94 -10.47
CA ALA A 165 7.47 -3.92 -10.26
C ALA A 165 8.26 -3.61 -11.56
N GLU A 166 8.41 -2.34 -11.92
CA GLU A 166 9.26 -1.94 -13.06
C GLU A 166 10.78 -1.99 -12.73
N ALA A 167 11.15 -2.24 -11.47
CA ALA A 167 12.52 -2.54 -11.05
C ALA A 167 12.58 -3.84 -10.24
N ASP A 168 12.91 -3.77 -8.95
CA ASP A 168 13.12 -4.96 -8.12
C ASP A 168 11.87 -5.29 -7.28
N ALA A 169 11.57 -6.58 -7.11
CA ALA A 169 10.47 -7.05 -6.25
C ALA A 169 11.02 -7.99 -5.15
N LEU A 170 10.71 -7.69 -3.89
CA LEU A 170 10.91 -8.59 -2.75
C LEU A 170 9.55 -8.95 -2.17
N VAL A 171 9.20 -10.24 -2.19
CA VAL A 171 7.88 -10.72 -1.77
C VAL A 171 8.02 -11.87 -0.79
N ASP A 172 7.33 -11.77 0.33
CA ASP A 172 7.11 -12.83 1.32
C ASP A 172 5.60 -13.09 1.39
N ALA A 173 5.17 -14.34 1.14
CA ALA A 173 3.76 -14.70 1.12
C ALA A 173 3.50 -16.04 1.82
N ASP A 174 2.58 -16.05 2.78
CA ASP A 174 2.20 -17.25 3.54
C ASP A 174 1.37 -18.25 2.69
N SER A 175 0.96 -17.88 1.48
CA SER A 175 0.26 -18.75 0.51
C SER A 175 0.82 -18.65 -0.91
N GLU A 176 0.19 -17.88 -1.80
CA GLU A 176 0.57 -17.76 -3.22
C GLU A 176 1.29 -16.44 -3.49
N ALA A 177 2.39 -16.47 -4.26
CA ALA A 177 3.10 -15.28 -4.72
C ALA A 177 3.13 -15.22 -6.26
N LEU A 178 2.52 -14.19 -6.86
CA LEU A 178 2.61 -13.89 -8.29
C LEU A 178 3.45 -12.64 -8.51
N VAL A 179 4.67 -12.80 -9.02
CA VAL A 179 5.63 -11.70 -9.15
C VAL A 179 6.07 -11.49 -10.59
N LEU A 180 5.88 -10.27 -11.11
CA LEU A 180 6.49 -9.80 -12.35
C LEU A 180 7.44 -8.64 -12.04
N ALA A 181 8.73 -8.82 -12.31
CA ALA A 181 9.75 -7.79 -12.12
C ALA A 181 10.53 -7.53 -13.42
N ASP A 182 10.66 -6.26 -13.81
CA ASP A 182 11.48 -5.84 -14.96
C ASP A 182 13.01 -5.87 -14.64
N SER A 183 13.39 -6.12 -13.38
CA SER A 183 14.77 -6.39 -12.95
C SER A 183 14.85 -7.68 -12.13
N ASP A 184 15.18 -7.61 -10.84
CA ASP A 184 15.39 -8.79 -10.00
C ASP A 184 14.13 -9.12 -9.16
N ALA A 185 13.85 -10.41 -8.97
CA ALA A 185 12.77 -10.88 -8.11
C ALA A 185 13.32 -11.82 -7.01
N LEU A 186 13.05 -11.49 -5.74
CA LEU A 186 13.27 -12.39 -4.61
C LEU A 186 11.92 -12.76 -3.99
N VAL A 187 11.59 -14.04 -3.99
CA VAL A 187 10.28 -14.54 -3.55
C VAL A 187 10.45 -15.66 -2.53
N ASP A 188 9.77 -15.53 -1.40
CA ASP A 188 9.56 -16.58 -0.40
C ASP A 188 8.06 -16.86 -0.34
N ALA A 189 7.65 -18.12 -0.56
CA ALA A 189 6.25 -18.51 -0.57
C ALA A 189 6.01 -19.83 0.14
N ASP A 190 5.11 -19.84 1.13
CA ASP A 190 4.77 -21.05 1.91
C ASP A 190 3.97 -22.09 1.09
N SER A 191 3.48 -21.74 -0.10
CA SER A 191 2.83 -22.68 -1.03
C SER A 191 3.34 -22.57 -2.47
N GLU A 192 2.81 -21.63 -3.26
CA GLU A 192 3.06 -21.57 -4.71
C GLU A 192 3.72 -20.24 -5.09
N ALA A 193 4.79 -20.30 -5.89
CA ALA A 193 5.44 -19.11 -6.44
C ALA A 193 5.44 -19.13 -7.98
N LEU A 194 4.87 -18.10 -8.61
CA LEU A 194 4.96 -17.86 -10.05
C LEU A 194 5.73 -16.57 -10.30
N VAL A 195 6.96 -16.69 -10.81
CA VAL A 195 7.90 -15.57 -10.92
C VAL A 195 8.35 -15.37 -12.36
N LEU A 196 8.18 -14.16 -12.89
CA LEU A 196 8.79 -13.70 -14.14
C LEU A 196 9.73 -12.52 -13.85
N ALA A 197 11.02 -12.70 -14.13
CA ALA A 197 12.04 -11.67 -13.96
C ALA A 197 12.82 -11.42 -15.25
N ASP A 198 12.98 -10.16 -15.64
CA ASP A 198 13.79 -9.76 -16.81
C ASP A 198 15.31 -9.82 -16.50
N SER A 199 15.70 -10.00 -15.24
CA SER A 199 17.09 -10.28 -14.82
C SER A 199 17.19 -11.56 -13.99
N ASP A 200 17.44 -11.46 -12.69
CA ASP A 200 17.67 -12.61 -11.82
C ASP A 200 16.42 -12.95 -10.98
N ALA A 201 16.16 -14.24 -10.77
CA ALA A 201 15.09 -14.71 -9.88
C ALA A 201 15.65 -15.64 -8.80
N LEU A 202 15.41 -15.32 -7.52
CA LEU A 202 15.64 -16.24 -6.40
C LEU A 202 14.30 -16.59 -5.76
N VAL A 203 13.95 -17.87 -5.75
CA VAL A 203 12.65 -18.34 -5.28
C VAL A 203 12.83 -19.48 -4.27
N ASP A 204 12.20 -19.33 -3.11
CA ASP A 204 12.00 -20.38 -2.11
C ASP A 204 10.50 -20.67 -2.03
N ALA A 205 10.11 -21.92 -2.25
CA ALA A 205 8.69 -22.32 -2.26
C ALA A 205 8.47 -23.65 -1.52
N ASP A 206 7.60 -23.66 -0.52
CA ASP A 206 7.32 -24.86 0.29
C ASP A 206 6.48 -25.92 -0.48
N SER A 207 5.96 -25.60 -1.68
CA SER A 207 5.31 -26.58 -2.57
C SER A 207 5.77 -26.49 -4.03
N GLU A 208 5.26 -25.53 -4.80
CA GLU A 208 5.46 -25.47 -6.25
C GLU A 208 6.08 -24.12 -6.67
N ALA A 209 7.06 -24.17 -7.58
CA ALA A 209 7.67 -22.97 -8.16
C ALA A 209 7.67 -23.04 -9.70
N ASP A 210 7.16 -22.00 -10.37
CA ASP A 210 7.30 -21.77 -11.82
C ASP A 210 8.05 -20.45 -12.04
N VAL A 211 9.27 -20.54 -12.57
CA VAL A 211 10.19 -19.40 -12.66
C VAL A 211 10.69 -19.25 -14.08
N LEU A 212 10.48 -18.07 -14.67
CA LEU A 212 11.13 -17.66 -15.91
C LEU A 212 12.04 -16.45 -15.64
N ALA A 213 13.33 -16.60 -15.92
CA ALA A 213 14.33 -15.54 -15.76
C ALA A 213 15.15 -15.33 -17.04
N ASP A 214 15.30 -14.08 -17.47
CA ASP A 214 16.12 -13.75 -18.65
C ASP A 214 17.64 -13.85 -18.37
N SER A 215 18.06 -13.95 -17.09
CA SER A 215 19.45 -14.20 -16.69
C SER A 215 19.59 -15.47 -15.85
N ASP A 216 19.69 -15.34 -14.53
CA ASP A 216 19.94 -16.47 -13.63
C ASP A 216 18.70 -16.80 -12.77
N ALA A 217 18.43 -18.08 -12.57
CA ALA A 217 17.36 -18.55 -11.69
C ALA A 217 17.91 -19.51 -10.61
N LEU A 218 17.71 -19.18 -9.34
CA LEU A 218 17.95 -20.09 -8.21
C LEU A 218 16.63 -20.44 -7.55
N VAL A 219 16.26 -21.72 -7.56
CA VAL A 219 14.96 -22.18 -7.06
C VAL A 219 15.15 -23.32 -6.06
N ASP A 220 14.58 -23.16 -4.88
CA ASP A 220 14.40 -24.22 -3.88
C ASP A 220 12.90 -24.49 -3.76
N ALA A 221 12.47 -25.72 -4.05
CA ALA A 221 11.05 -26.10 -3.98
C ALA A 221 10.87 -27.46 -3.29
N ASP A 222 10.01 -27.52 -2.28
CA ASP A 222 9.80 -28.75 -1.49
C ASP A 222 9.04 -29.84 -2.29
N SER A 223 8.40 -29.51 -3.41
CA SER A 223 7.78 -30.50 -4.31
C SER A 223 8.22 -30.37 -5.76
N ASP A 224 7.60 -29.48 -6.53
CA ASP A 224 7.76 -29.41 -7.98
C ASP A 224 8.32 -28.05 -8.41
N ALA A 225 9.35 -28.06 -9.26
CA ALA A 225 9.97 -26.86 -9.81
C ALA A 225 10.00 -26.90 -11.35
N LEU A 226 9.47 -25.84 -11.97
CA LEU A 226 9.59 -25.54 -13.39
C LEU A 226 10.43 -24.29 -13.57
N VAL A 227 11.58 -24.41 -14.22
CA VAL A 227 12.52 -23.29 -14.38
C VAL A 227 12.97 -23.15 -15.83
N ASP A 228 12.85 -21.95 -16.38
CA ASP A 228 13.42 -21.55 -17.67
C ASP A 228 14.35 -20.35 -17.44
N ALA A 229 15.64 -20.52 -17.69
CA ALA A 229 16.63 -19.45 -17.55
C ALA A 229 17.54 -19.33 -18.77
N ASP A 230 17.73 -18.12 -19.27
CA ASP A 230 18.56 -17.88 -20.47
C ASP A 230 20.07 -18.12 -20.18
N SER A 231 20.52 -17.98 -18.93
CA SER A 231 21.92 -18.17 -18.53
C SER A 231 22.13 -19.38 -17.62
N GLU A 232 21.99 -19.23 -16.30
CA GLU A 232 22.24 -20.28 -15.31
C GLU A 232 20.95 -20.62 -14.55
N ALA A 233 20.70 -21.92 -14.35
CA ALA A 233 19.60 -22.40 -13.51
C ALA A 233 20.13 -23.41 -12.48
N ASP A 234 20.00 -23.08 -11.20
CA ASP A 234 20.26 -24.00 -10.09
C ASP A 234 18.95 -24.33 -9.40
N VAL A 235 18.55 -25.61 -9.43
CA VAL A 235 17.25 -26.05 -8.91
C VAL A 235 17.41 -27.20 -7.93
N LEU A 236 16.86 -27.00 -6.73
CA LEU A 236 16.65 -28.03 -5.72
C LEU A 236 15.15 -28.34 -5.67
N ALA A 237 14.77 -29.59 -5.92
CA ALA A 237 13.38 -30.01 -5.74
C ALA A 237 13.25 -31.40 -5.14
N ASP A 238 12.37 -31.57 -4.16
CA ASP A 238 12.24 -32.84 -3.43
C ASP A 238 11.45 -33.90 -4.23
N SER A 239 10.66 -33.51 -5.25
CA SER A 239 9.87 -34.43 -6.09
C SER A 239 10.19 -34.37 -7.59
N GLU A 240 9.79 -33.31 -8.31
CA GLU A 240 10.05 -33.17 -9.75
C GLU A 240 10.68 -31.82 -10.09
N ALA A 241 11.77 -31.84 -10.86
CA ALA A 241 12.38 -30.62 -11.42
C ALA A 241 12.43 -30.72 -12.95
N LEU A 242 11.85 -29.75 -13.64
CA LEU A 242 12.02 -29.54 -15.08
C LEU A 242 12.72 -28.20 -15.32
N VAL A 243 13.95 -28.28 -15.80
CA VAL A 243 14.80 -27.12 -16.04
C VAL A 243 15.18 -27.05 -17.51
N ASP A 244 14.95 -25.89 -18.13
CA ASP A 244 15.55 -25.49 -19.40
C ASP A 244 16.52 -24.34 -19.12
N ALA A 245 17.77 -24.50 -19.56
CA ALA A 245 18.75 -23.42 -19.48
C ALA A 245 19.66 -23.42 -20.69
N ASP A 246 19.90 -22.23 -21.24
CA ASP A 246 20.60 -22.08 -22.51
C ASP A 246 22.13 -22.29 -22.37
N SER A 247 22.68 -22.02 -21.17
CA SER A 247 24.11 -22.19 -20.88
C SER A 247 24.43 -23.33 -19.89
N GLU A 248 24.02 -23.21 -18.62
CA GLU A 248 24.33 -24.21 -17.59
C GLU A 248 23.09 -24.48 -16.71
N ALA A 249 22.89 -25.74 -16.35
CA ALA A 249 21.80 -26.17 -15.45
C ALA A 249 22.34 -27.20 -14.46
N ASP A 250 22.22 -26.91 -13.16
CA ASP A 250 22.46 -27.86 -12.08
C ASP A 250 21.12 -28.20 -11.40
N VAL A 251 20.75 -29.49 -11.44
CA VAL A 251 19.47 -29.98 -10.93
C VAL A 251 19.71 -31.10 -9.95
N ASP A 252 19.31 -30.90 -8.70
CA ASP A 252 19.29 -31.93 -7.66
C ASP A 252 17.83 -32.23 -7.28
N ALA A 253 17.35 -33.42 -7.64
CA ALA A 253 16.04 -33.93 -7.24
C ALA A 253 16.12 -35.39 -6.72
N ASP A 254 15.38 -35.71 -5.66
CA ASP A 254 15.52 -36.96 -4.86
C ASP A 254 14.66 -38.17 -5.31
#